data_AF-A0AAD6U2W8-F1
#
_entry.id   AF-A0AAD6U2W8-F1
#
_cell.length_a   1.000
_cell.length_b   1.000
_cell.length_c   1.000
_cell.angle_alpha   90.00
_cell.angle_beta   90.00
_cell.angle_gamma   90.00
#
_symmetry.space_group_name_H-M   'P 1'
#
loop_
_entity.id
_entity.type
_entity.pdbx_description
1 polymer ?
#
loop_
_entity_poly.entity_id
_entity_poly.type
_entity_poly.pdbx_seq_one_letter_code
_entity_poly.pdbx_strand_id
1 'polypeptide(L)'
;MPICTTCTTRVPFLYTVYESSYNLRLEQCPNCHSFADPYVEHDSLTLLLDLILLKRGVYRHLLYNRGAEPRRSVAGTAITPEKSIREKEKIRWETIFRFGGPLICIDAFIRWCHLNPSQPHETSPWTGETMSDLLRTLVGVSVETVAFHVGVICACSIVLGTVDWLTSRTAVSDIRREFRFSLIPLTLLYSSLTKLFLLFLLTIWRPSAESAPFSSGFRLDREWIVRNVLGGMSAGFGLRVVLDAHPLFTTIIIVVGWLAKNAASNLVSRWVGGDEQMGEAWRAYSIP
;
A
#
# COMPACT_ATOMS: atom_id res chain seq x y z
N MET A 1 3.79 15.35 15.09
CA MET A 1 5.20 15.82 14.94
C MET A 1 5.95 14.80 14.09
N PRO A 2 7.08 15.16 13.44
CA PRO A 2 7.87 14.18 12.70
C PRO A 2 8.56 13.18 13.65
N ILE A 3 8.96 12.03 13.10
CA ILE A 3 9.64 10.96 13.82
C ILE A 3 10.99 10.63 13.19
N CYS A 4 11.94 10.13 13.98
CA CYS A 4 13.18 9.59 13.43
C CYS A 4 12.90 8.32 12.61
N THR A 5 13.42 8.25 11.38
CA THR A 5 13.24 7.08 10.50
C THR A 5 13.99 5.85 10.99
N THR A 6 14.98 5.99 11.88
CA THR A 6 15.73 4.89 12.48
C THR A 6 15.10 4.36 13.77
N CYS A 7 14.96 5.21 14.79
CA CYS A 7 14.55 4.80 16.14
C CYS A 7 13.11 5.14 16.53
N THR A 8 12.31 5.72 15.61
CA THR A 8 10.89 6.13 15.79
C THR A 8 10.61 7.14 16.91
N THR A 9 11.64 7.64 17.59
CA THR A 9 11.52 8.72 18.57
C THR A 9 11.07 10.00 17.88
N ARG A 10 10.15 10.73 18.51
CA ARG A 10 9.70 12.05 18.02
C ARG A 10 10.85 13.03 17.99
N VAL A 11 10.86 13.85 16.96
CA VAL A 11 11.83 14.93 16.80
C VAL A 11 11.09 16.23 16.48
N PRO A 12 11.56 17.38 16.98
CA PRO A 12 10.88 18.65 16.77
C PRO A 12 10.97 19.09 15.30
N PHE A 13 12.13 18.90 14.68
CA PHE A 13 12.41 19.25 13.29
C PHE A 13 13.30 18.17 12.67
N LEU A 14 13.16 17.98 11.35
CA LEU A 14 13.95 17.03 10.58
C LEU A 14 15.18 17.67 9.93
N TYR A 15 15.05 18.94 9.57
CA TYR A 15 16.08 19.72 8.91
C TYR A 15 15.90 21.20 9.19
N THR A 16 17.00 21.92 9.13
CA THR A 16 17.06 23.38 9.18
C THR A 16 17.33 23.92 7.77
N VAL A 17 16.55 24.92 7.35
CA VAL A 17 16.75 25.64 6.09
C VAL A 17 17.36 27.01 6.40
N TYR A 18 18.43 27.35 5.69
CA TYR A 18 19.12 28.63 5.77
C TYR A 18 18.60 29.62 4.70
N GLU A 19 19.19 30.81 4.61
CA GLU A 19 18.73 31.91 3.76
C GLU A 19 18.56 31.55 2.28
N SER A 20 19.32 30.58 1.77
CA SER A 20 19.13 30.02 0.43
C SER A 20 18.26 28.76 0.46
N SER A 21 17.31 28.67 -0.47
CA SER A 21 16.34 27.55 -0.56
C SER A 21 16.97 26.17 -0.75
N TYR A 22 18.25 26.11 -1.14
CA TYR A 22 19.00 24.88 -1.41
C TYR A 22 20.01 24.53 -0.32
N ASN A 23 20.20 25.40 0.68
CA ASN A 23 21.08 25.12 1.80
C ASN A 23 20.24 24.62 2.97
N LEU A 24 20.14 23.30 3.06
CA LEU A 24 19.50 22.63 4.17
C LEU A 24 20.52 21.78 4.93
N ARG A 25 20.28 21.63 6.23
CA ARG A 25 21.08 20.77 7.11
C ARG A 25 20.14 19.82 7.84
N LEU A 26 20.41 18.52 7.76
CA LEU A 26 19.67 17.51 8.51
C LEU A 26 19.92 17.62 10.02
N GLU A 27 18.85 17.49 10.80
CA GLU A 27 18.92 17.44 12.26
C GLU A 27 19.29 16.02 12.73
N GLN A 28 19.98 15.93 13.86
CA GLN A 28 20.32 14.66 14.49
C GLN A 28 19.26 14.28 15.52
N CYS A 29 18.92 13.00 15.57
CA CYS A 29 18.00 12.48 16.58
C CYS A 29 18.67 12.52 17.98
N PRO A 30 18.01 13.06 19.01
CA PRO A 30 18.58 13.12 20.35
C PRO A 30 18.73 11.75 21.03
N ASN A 31 18.00 10.72 20.55
CA ASN A 31 18.02 9.38 21.13
C ASN A 31 19.06 8.46 20.48
N CYS A 32 19.07 8.35 19.15
CA CYS A 32 19.98 7.43 18.44
C CYS A 32 21.19 8.12 17.79
N HIS A 33 21.27 9.45 17.86
CA HIS A 33 22.34 10.29 17.28
C HIS A 33 22.57 10.15 15.77
N SER A 34 21.75 9.36 15.08
CA SER A 34 21.70 9.33 13.60
C SER A 34 20.95 10.55 13.07
N PHE A 35 21.16 10.90 11.81
CA PHE A 35 20.29 11.88 11.14
C PHE A 35 18.83 11.45 11.25
N ALA A 36 17.96 12.40 11.64
CA ALA A 36 16.58 12.11 11.96
C ALA A 36 15.82 11.54 10.76
N ASP A 37 16.07 12.10 9.58
CA ASP A 37 15.51 11.61 8.32
C ASP A 37 16.41 11.94 7.12
N PRO A 38 17.29 11.03 6.67
CA PRO A 38 18.12 11.22 5.48
C PRO A 38 17.32 11.36 4.18
N TYR A 39 16.08 10.85 4.13
CA TYR A 39 15.28 10.82 2.92
C TYR A 39 14.77 12.20 2.49
N VAL A 40 14.93 13.23 3.33
CA VAL A 40 14.61 14.62 2.98
C VAL A 40 15.44 15.12 1.79
N GLU A 41 16.69 14.65 1.66
CA GLU A 41 17.59 15.03 0.56
C GLU A 41 17.44 14.17 -0.69
N HIS A 42 16.74 13.03 -0.57
CA HIS A 42 16.63 12.06 -1.66
C HIS A 42 15.63 12.54 -2.72
N ASP A 43 15.95 12.28 -3.98
CA ASP A 43 15.07 12.56 -5.10
C ASP A 43 13.92 11.55 -5.19
N SER A 44 12.89 11.89 -5.96
CA SER A 44 11.68 11.06 -6.06
C SER A 44 11.95 9.65 -6.63
N LEU A 45 12.96 9.48 -7.50
CA LEU A 45 13.29 8.16 -8.04
C LEU A 45 13.96 7.28 -6.99
N THR A 46 14.89 7.82 -6.20
CA THR A 46 15.50 7.08 -5.10
C THR A 46 14.45 6.67 -4.05
N LEU A 47 13.52 7.58 -3.72
CA LEU A 47 12.39 7.24 -2.83
C LEU A 47 11.53 6.12 -3.41
N LEU A 48 11.23 6.16 -4.71
CA LEU A 48 10.43 5.11 -5.38
C LEU A 48 11.13 3.75 -5.36
N LEU A 49 12.42 3.70 -5.69
CA LEU A 49 13.21 2.47 -5.68
C LEU A 49 13.29 1.87 -4.28
N ASP A 50 13.60 2.69 -3.27
CA ASP A 50 13.64 2.24 -1.88
C ASP A 50 12.28 1.75 -1.38
N LEU A 51 11.19 2.33 -1.91
CA LEU A 51 9.83 1.92 -1.58
C LEU A 51 9.49 0.56 -2.18
N ILE A 52 9.86 0.33 -3.45
CA ILE A 52 9.72 -0.96 -4.15
C ILE A 52 10.54 -2.04 -3.43
N LEU A 53 11.74 -1.70 -2.94
CA LEU A 53 12.61 -2.58 -2.16
C LEU A 53 12.16 -2.78 -0.71
N LEU A 54 11.00 -2.25 -0.32
CA LEU A 54 10.44 -2.38 1.02
C LEU A 54 11.42 -1.92 2.12
N LYS A 55 12.16 -0.82 1.90
CA LYS A 55 13.04 -0.29 2.97
C LYS A 55 12.20 0.37 4.06
N ARG A 56 12.43 0.01 5.33
CA ARG A 56 11.68 0.56 6.49
C ARG A 56 11.76 2.09 6.58
N GLY A 57 12.92 2.66 6.24
CA GLY A 57 13.18 4.09 6.37
C GLY A 57 12.28 4.95 5.49
N VAL A 58 12.13 4.59 4.21
CA VAL A 58 11.28 5.34 3.27
C VAL A 58 9.79 5.26 3.63
N TYR A 59 9.32 4.15 4.18
CA TYR A 59 7.94 4.06 4.70
C TYR A 59 7.72 5.07 5.83
N ARG A 60 8.65 5.16 6.79
CA ARG A 60 8.56 6.12 7.89
C ARG A 60 8.63 7.56 7.38
N HIS A 61 9.50 7.81 6.41
CA HIS A 61 9.59 9.10 5.73
C HIS A 61 8.25 9.49 5.10
N LEU A 62 7.71 8.66 4.21
CA LEU A 62 6.49 8.97 3.45
C LEU A 62 5.23 9.07 4.31
N LEU A 63 5.13 8.28 5.38
CA LEU A 63 3.92 8.20 6.21
C LEU A 63 3.87 9.27 7.31
N TYR A 64 5.01 9.56 7.95
CA TYR A 64 5.06 10.41 9.14
C TYR A 64 5.79 11.74 8.93
N ASN A 65 6.76 11.80 8.02
CA ASN A 65 7.65 12.94 7.86
C ASN A 65 7.38 13.76 6.59
N ARG A 66 6.66 13.20 5.61
CA ARG A 66 6.36 13.88 4.35
C ARG A 66 5.58 15.17 4.59
N GLY A 67 6.15 16.29 4.14
CA GLY A 67 5.56 17.61 4.33
C GLY A 67 5.74 18.17 5.75
N ALA A 68 6.67 17.63 6.53
CA ALA A 68 7.11 18.25 7.79
C ALA A 68 7.71 19.63 7.54
N GLU A 69 7.38 20.58 8.41
CA GLU A 69 7.88 21.95 8.28
C GLU A 69 9.33 22.06 8.77
N PRO A 70 10.21 22.73 8.01
CA PRO A 70 11.59 22.92 8.42
C PRO A 70 11.72 23.91 9.58
N ARG A 71 12.79 23.78 10.35
CA ARG A 71 13.27 24.87 11.18
C ARG A 71 13.87 25.95 10.27
N ARG A 72 13.50 27.21 10.43
CA ARG A 72 14.13 28.34 9.72
C ARG A 72 15.15 29.01 10.63
N SER A 73 16.34 29.27 10.13
CA SER A 73 17.44 29.86 10.92
C SER A 73 17.22 31.35 11.24
N VAL A 74 16.40 32.06 10.47
CA VAL A 74 16.15 33.49 10.64
C VAL A 74 14.99 33.69 11.63
N ALA A 75 15.31 34.22 12.82
CA ALA A 75 14.35 34.61 13.84
C ALA A 75 13.48 35.78 13.33
N GLY A 76 12.28 35.48 12.82
CA GLY A 76 11.33 36.51 12.40
C GLY A 76 10.45 36.15 11.20
N THR A 77 10.64 34.99 10.56
CA THR A 77 9.76 34.56 9.45
C THR A 77 8.46 33.96 9.99
N ALA A 78 7.34 34.43 9.44
CA ALA A 78 5.97 34.06 9.78
C ALA A 78 5.81 32.59 10.19
N ILE A 79 5.22 32.36 11.36
CA ILE A 79 4.72 31.06 11.80
C ILE A 79 3.78 30.59 10.69
N THR A 80 4.18 29.58 9.92
CA THR A 80 3.26 28.89 9.03
C THR A 80 2.12 28.39 9.91
N PRO A 81 0.85 28.74 9.61
CA PRO A 81 -0.26 28.30 10.43
C PRO A 81 -0.22 26.78 10.49
N GLU A 82 -0.15 26.24 11.70
CA GLU A 82 -0.08 24.79 11.88
C GLU A 82 -1.31 24.18 11.21
N LYS A 83 -1.08 23.38 10.15
CA LYS A 83 -2.18 22.73 9.43
C LYS A 83 -3.03 21.95 10.43
N SER A 84 -4.34 22.21 10.38
CA SER A 84 -5.29 21.51 11.24
C SER A 84 -5.24 20.00 10.99
N ILE A 85 -5.62 19.21 11.99
CA ILE A 85 -5.68 17.74 11.86
C ILE A 85 -6.55 17.34 10.66
N ARG A 86 -7.67 18.05 10.45
CA ARG A 86 -8.59 17.82 9.33
C ARG A 86 -7.94 18.06 7.96
N GLU A 87 -7.12 19.10 7.82
CA GLU A 87 -6.40 19.36 6.57
C GLU A 87 -5.33 18.29 6.29
N LYS A 88 -4.59 17.88 7.32
CA LYS A 88 -3.61 16.79 7.20
C LYS A 88 -4.30 15.49 6.77
N GLU A 89 -5.47 15.18 7.32
CA GLU A 89 -6.28 14.03 6.91
C GLU A 89 -6.81 14.16 5.47
N LYS A 90 -7.30 15.35 5.09
CA LYS A 90 -7.76 15.60 3.71
C LYS A 90 -6.63 15.36 2.70
N ILE A 91 -5.42 15.88 2.95
CA ILE A 91 -4.25 15.69 2.08
C ILE A 91 -3.89 14.20 1.96
N ARG A 92 -4.00 13.44 3.05
CA ARG A 92 -3.76 11.98 3.04
C ARG A 92 -4.80 11.26 2.19
N TRP A 93 -6.08 11.55 2.36
CA TRP A 93 -7.14 10.96 1.55
C TRP A 93 -7.01 11.32 0.08
N GLU A 94 -6.68 12.57 -0.23
CA GLU A 94 -6.39 12.99 -1.61
C GLU A 94 -5.24 12.18 -2.20
N THR A 95 -4.17 11.96 -1.43
CA THR A 95 -3.04 11.10 -1.84
C THR A 95 -3.49 9.66 -2.09
N ILE A 96 -4.32 9.10 -1.19
CA ILE A 96 -4.88 7.74 -1.33
C ILE A 96 -5.69 7.63 -2.61
N PHE A 97 -6.57 8.58 -2.91
CA PHE A 97 -7.38 8.53 -4.14
C PHE A 97 -6.54 8.79 -5.40
N ARG A 98 -5.58 9.71 -5.34
CA ARG A 98 -4.71 10.08 -6.47
C ARG A 98 -3.85 8.90 -6.94
N PHE A 99 -3.34 8.09 -6.02
CA PHE A 99 -2.54 6.92 -6.37
C PHE A 99 -3.37 5.63 -6.41
N GLY A 100 -4.38 5.48 -5.56
CA GLY A 100 -5.25 4.31 -5.49
C GLY A 100 -6.17 4.16 -6.70
N GLY A 101 -6.76 5.25 -7.19
CA GLY A 101 -7.64 5.22 -8.36
C GLY A 101 -6.97 4.60 -9.59
N PRO A 102 -5.82 5.14 -10.05
CA PRO A 102 -5.09 4.57 -11.18
C PRO A 102 -4.68 3.11 -10.98
N LEU A 103 -4.28 2.73 -9.76
CA LEU A 103 -3.91 1.34 -9.47
C LEU A 103 -5.09 0.38 -9.56
N ILE A 104 -6.27 0.77 -9.08
CA ILE A 104 -7.51 0.00 -9.22
C ILE A 104 -7.90 -0.12 -10.71
N CYS A 105 -7.79 0.97 -11.47
CA CYS A 105 -8.07 0.96 -12.91
C CYS A 105 -7.14 0.00 -13.68
N ILE A 106 -5.84 0.02 -13.36
CA ILE A 106 -4.86 -0.90 -13.98
C ILE A 106 -5.17 -2.35 -13.62
N ASP A 107 -5.43 -2.66 -12.34
CA ASP A 107 -5.78 -4.04 -11.92
C ASP A 107 -7.08 -4.51 -12.59
N ALA A 108 -8.10 -3.65 -12.67
CA ALA A 108 -9.35 -3.94 -13.36
C ALA A 108 -9.15 -4.18 -14.85
N PHE A 109 -8.33 -3.37 -15.52
CA PHE A 109 -8.02 -3.54 -16.93
C PHE A 109 -7.29 -4.86 -17.20
N ILE A 110 -6.26 -5.18 -16.40
CA ILE A 110 -5.53 -6.45 -16.51
C ILE A 110 -6.50 -7.63 -16.36
N ARG A 111 -7.35 -7.61 -15.33
CA ARG A 111 -8.35 -8.68 -15.11
C ARG A 111 -9.35 -8.79 -16.25
N TRP A 112 -9.83 -7.67 -16.77
CA TRP A 112 -10.75 -7.65 -17.89
C TRP A 112 -10.14 -8.29 -19.14
N CYS A 113 -8.86 -8.00 -19.45
CA CYS A 113 -8.14 -8.65 -20.54
C CYS A 113 -8.01 -10.17 -20.35
N HIS A 114 -7.81 -10.64 -19.11
CA HIS A 114 -7.73 -12.08 -18.81
C HIS A 114 -9.08 -12.78 -18.91
N LEU A 115 -10.17 -12.11 -18.53
CA LEU A 115 -11.53 -12.66 -18.58
C LEU A 115 -12.08 -12.71 -20.02
N ASN A 116 -11.58 -11.86 -20.92
CA ASN A 116 -12.04 -11.75 -22.30
C ASN A 116 -10.91 -12.02 -23.32
N PRO A 117 -10.31 -13.23 -23.34
CA PRO A 117 -9.14 -13.53 -24.18
C PRO A 117 -9.43 -13.59 -25.69
N SER A 118 -10.70 -13.73 -26.09
CA SER A 118 -11.11 -14.06 -27.47
C SER A 118 -11.80 -12.89 -28.19
N GLN A 119 -11.52 -11.63 -27.82
CA GLN A 119 -12.13 -10.51 -28.54
C GLN A 119 -11.75 -10.55 -30.04
N PRO A 120 -12.74 -10.49 -30.95
CA PRO A 120 -12.48 -10.55 -32.38
C PRO A 120 -11.64 -9.34 -32.81
N HIS A 121 -10.46 -9.60 -33.36
CA HIS A 121 -9.50 -8.58 -33.81
C HIS A 121 -10.06 -7.62 -34.88
N GLU A 122 -11.16 -7.99 -35.54
CA GLU A 122 -11.75 -7.22 -36.65
C GLU A 122 -12.79 -6.19 -36.20
N THR A 123 -13.27 -6.25 -34.96
CA THR A 123 -14.25 -5.30 -34.41
C THR A 123 -13.61 -4.32 -33.43
N SER A 124 -14.13 -3.08 -33.38
CA SER A 124 -13.70 -2.10 -32.39
C SER A 124 -13.81 -2.70 -30.97
N PRO A 125 -12.74 -2.71 -30.16
CA PRO A 125 -12.77 -3.23 -28.79
C PRO A 125 -13.74 -2.47 -27.87
N TRP A 126 -14.20 -1.29 -28.30
CA TRP A 126 -15.02 -0.36 -27.52
C TRP A 126 -16.49 -0.41 -27.95
N THR A 127 -17.14 -1.56 -27.75
CA THR A 127 -18.59 -1.70 -27.90
C THR A 127 -19.29 -1.40 -26.56
N GLY A 128 -20.60 -1.16 -26.59
CA GLY A 128 -21.37 -0.94 -25.36
C GLY A 128 -21.32 -2.15 -24.41
N GLU A 129 -21.25 -3.35 -24.97
CA GLU A 129 -21.13 -4.61 -24.22
C GLU A 129 -19.76 -4.73 -23.54
N THR A 130 -18.66 -4.52 -24.27
CA THR A 130 -17.32 -4.59 -23.69
C THR A 130 -17.09 -3.51 -22.63
N MET A 131 -17.68 -2.32 -22.82
CA MET A 131 -17.66 -1.25 -21.81
C MET A 131 -18.42 -1.63 -20.55
N SER A 132 -19.58 -2.30 -20.68
CA SER A 132 -20.33 -2.83 -19.55
C SER A 132 -19.51 -3.88 -18.77
N ASP A 133 -18.82 -4.78 -19.47
CA ASP A 133 -18.01 -5.82 -18.82
C ASP A 133 -16.78 -5.24 -18.12
N LEU A 134 -16.15 -4.23 -18.72
CA LEU A 134 -15.06 -3.49 -18.09
C LEU A 134 -15.55 -2.77 -16.82
N LEU A 135 -16.71 -2.11 -16.86
CA LEU A 135 -17.30 -1.44 -15.71
C LEU A 135 -17.67 -2.43 -14.59
N ARG A 136 -18.23 -3.60 -14.93
CA ARG A 136 -18.49 -4.68 -13.95
C ARG A 136 -17.21 -5.16 -13.29
N THR A 137 -16.16 -5.39 -14.09
CA THR A 137 -14.85 -5.79 -13.60
C THR A 137 -14.26 -4.72 -12.67
N LEU A 138 -14.34 -3.44 -13.05
CA LEU A 138 -13.87 -2.31 -12.25
C LEU A 138 -14.59 -2.21 -10.90
N VAL A 139 -15.91 -2.36 -10.88
CA VAL A 139 -16.70 -2.38 -9.64
C VAL A 139 -16.30 -3.59 -8.79
N GLY A 140 -16.13 -4.77 -9.40
CA GLY A 140 -15.68 -5.98 -8.70
C GLY A 140 -14.32 -5.79 -8.01
N VAL A 141 -13.33 -5.26 -8.73
CA VAL A 141 -12.00 -4.97 -8.16
C VAL A 141 -12.09 -3.92 -7.07
N SER A 142 -12.92 -2.89 -7.25
CA SER A 142 -13.14 -1.85 -6.24
C SER A 142 -13.72 -2.45 -4.96
N VAL A 143 -14.73 -3.31 -5.05
CA VAL A 143 -15.34 -3.98 -3.89
C VAL A 143 -14.33 -4.87 -3.18
N GLU A 144 -13.55 -5.67 -3.90
CA GLU A 144 -12.48 -6.49 -3.30
C GLU A 144 -11.43 -5.64 -2.60
N THR A 145 -11.01 -4.55 -3.23
CA THR A 145 -10.01 -3.64 -2.69
C THR A 145 -10.53 -3.00 -1.40
N VAL A 146 -11.75 -2.46 -1.42
CA VAL A 146 -12.38 -1.88 -0.24
C VAL A 146 -12.55 -2.92 0.88
N ALA A 147 -13.03 -4.13 0.54
CA ALA A 147 -13.21 -5.21 1.51
C ALA A 147 -11.89 -5.61 2.19
N PHE A 148 -10.80 -5.73 1.41
CA PHE A 148 -9.47 -5.99 1.97
C PHE A 148 -9.03 -4.89 2.94
N HIS A 149 -9.16 -3.62 2.54
CA HIS A 149 -8.75 -2.48 3.36
C HIS A 149 -9.59 -2.36 4.63
N VAL A 150 -10.91 -2.49 4.54
CA VAL A 150 -11.82 -2.48 5.69
C VAL A 150 -11.50 -3.65 6.62
N GLY A 151 -11.29 -4.86 6.08
CA GLY A 151 -10.91 -6.03 6.86
C GLY A 151 -9.61 -5.81 7.65
N VAL A 152 -8.57 -5.27 7.00
CA VAL A 152 -7.31 -4.92 7.66
C VAL A 152 -7.51 -3.84 8.73
N ILE A 153 -8.28 -2.79 8.44
CA ILE A 153 -8.56 -1.72 9.42
C ILE A 153 -9.30 -2.28 10.65
N CYS A 154 -10.36 -3.06 10.45
CA CYS A 154 -11.11 -3.70 11.53
C CYS A 154 -10.21 -4.63 12.37
N ALA A 155 -9.41 -5.47 11.71
CA ALA A 155 -8.48 -6.36 12.39
C ALA A 155 -7.41 -5.58 13.19
N CYS A 156 -6.86 -4.50 12.62
CA CYS A 156 -5.95 -3.59 13.33
C CYS A 156 -6.61 -3.01 14.59
N SER A 157 -7.84 -2.52 14.49
CA SER A 157 -8.56 -1.96 15.64
C SER A 157 -8.75 -3.00 16.75
N ILE A 158 -9.11 -4.24 16.40
CA ILE A 158 -9.29 -5.34 17.36
C ILE A 158 -7.94 -5.73 18.00
N VAL A 159 -6.89 -5.87 17.21
CA VAL A 159 -5.56 -6.25 17.72
C VAL A 159 -4.98 -5.18 18.62
N LEU A 160 -5.08 -3.90 18.23
CA LEU A 160 -4.61 -2.81 19.09
C LEU A 160 -5.45 -2.72 20.38
N GLY A 161 -6.78 -2.83 20.28
CA GLY A 161 -7.66 -2.83 21.45
C GLY A 161 -7.39 -3.99 22.42
N THR A 162 -7.11 -5.19 21.90
CA THR A 162 -6.76 -6.35 22.74
C THR A 162 -5.39 -6.20 23.38
N VAL A 163 -4.39 -5.67 22.66
CA VAL A 163 -3.06 -5.38 23.21
C VAL A 163 -3.15 -4.32 24.31
N ASP A 164 -3.87 -3.22 24.08
CA ASP A 164 -4.02 -2.14 25.05
C ASP A 164 -4.75 -2.61 26.31
N TRP A 165 -5.78 -3.46 26.14
CA TRP A 165 -6.48 -4.11 27.25
C TRP A 165 -5.56 -5.02 28.08
N LEU A 166 -4.74 -5.85 27.42
CA LEU A 166 -3.81 -6.78 28.09
C LEU A 166 -2.63 -6.06 28.76
N THR A 167 -2.14 -4.97 28.15
CA THR A 167 -0.90 -4.28 28.56
C THR A 167 -1.15 -2.93 29.21
N SER A 168 -2.25 -2.81 29.97
CA SER A 168 -2.77 -1.65 30.73
C SER A 168 -1.75 -0.78 31.51
N ARG A 169 -0.45 -1.07 31.49
CA ARG A 169 0.64 -0.39 32.22
C ARG A 169 1.87 0.00 31.39
N THR A 170 1.91 -0.18 30.06
CA THR A 170 3.11 0.17 29.27
C THR A 170 3.03 1.56 28.63
N ALA A 171 4.17 2.26 28.59
CA ALA A 171 4.27 3.57 27.96
C ALA A 171 3.98 3.45 26.45
N VAL A 172 2.96 4.18 25.97
CA VAL A 172 2.59 4.20 24.54
C VAL A 172 3.75 4.76 23.73
N SER A 173 4.28 3.95 22.80
CA SER A 173 5.37 4.32 21.91
C SER A 173 5.02 5.54 21.06
N ASP A 174 6.03 6.35 20.74
CA ASP A 174 5.87 7.60 19.99
C ASP A 174 5.18 7.43 18.63
N ILE A 175 5.44 6.29 17.97
CA ILE A 175 4.80 5.93 16.70
C ILE A 175 3.31 5.63 16.86
N ARG A 176 2.89 4.94 17.94
CA ARG A 176 1.47 4.69 18.23
C ARG A 176 0.72 5.98 18.51
N ARG A 177 1.38 6.99 19.09
CA ARG A 177 0.74 8.28 19.37
C ARG A 177 0.49 9.10 18.09
N GLU A 178 1.30 8.92 17.05
CA GLU A 178 1.10 9.56 15.73
C GLU A 178 0.25 8.71 14.78
N PHE A 179 -0.07 7.47 15.17
CA PHE A 179 -0.85 6.55 14.37
C PHE A 179 -2.28 7.08 14.11
N ARG A 180 -2.73 6.91 12.86
CA ARG A 180 -4.09 7.22 12.41
C ARG A 180 -4.53 6.10 11.47
N PHE A 181 -5.82 5.76 11.50
CA PHE A 181 -6.35 4.70 10.62
C PHE A 181 -6.17 5.00 9.13
N SER A 182 -6.11 6.27 8.73
CA SER A 182 -5.80 6.67 7.35
C SER A 182 -4.40 6.25 6.87
N LEU A 183 -3.47 5.93 7.78
CA LEU A 183 -2.14 5.45 7.42
C LEU A 183 -2.14 4.01 6.93
N ILE A 184 -3.11 3.18 7.38
CA ILE A 184 -3.26 1.81 6.93
C ILE A 184 -3.46 1.74 5.41
N PRO A 185 -4.50 2.36 4.80
CA PRO A 185 -4.69 2.29 3.36
C PRO A 185 -3.53 2.89 2.58
N LEU A 186 -2.93 3.97 3.07
CA LEU A 186 -1.75 4.56 2.43
C LEU A 186 -0.55 3.59 2.43
N THR A 187 -0.38 2.82 3.50
CA THR A 187 0.68 1.81 3.62
C THR A 187 0.42 0.63 2.71
N LEU A 188 -0.80 0.10 2.69
CA LEU A 188 -1.18 -0.99 1.79
C LEU A 188 -0.99 -0.60 0.33
N LEU A 189 -1.33 0.65 -0.01
CA LEU A 189 -1.12 1.23 -1.33
C LEU A 189 0.37 1.28 -1.71
N TYR A 190 1.23 1.79 -0.82
CA TYR A 190 2.67 1.80 -1.04
C TYR A 190 3.26 0.39 -1.16
N SER A 191 2.78 -0.57 -0.35
CA SER A 191 3.22 -1.96 -0.42
C SER A 191 2.75 -2.70 -1.68
N SER A 192 1.69 -2.21 -2.33
CA SER A 192 1.22 -2.77 -3.60
C SER A 192 2.14 -2.44 -4.79
N LEU A 193 2.99 -1.41 -4.69
CA LEU A 193 3.92 -1.04 -5.76
C LEU A 193 4.93 -2.14 -6.06
N THR A 194 5.43 -2.85 -5.03
CA THR A 194 6.34 -4.00 -5.23
C THR A 194 5.67 -5.11 -6.02
N LYS A 195 4.40 -5.41 -5.73
CA LYS A 195 3.61 -6.40 -6.49
C LYS A 195 3.49 -5.98 -7.95
N LEU A 196 3.11 -4.73 -8.22
CA LEU A 196 2.92 -4.23 -9.58
C LEU A 196 4.22 -4.18 -10.37
N PHE A 197 5.31 -3.76 -9.74
CA PHE A 197 6.64 -3.78 -10.34
C PHE A 197 7.04 -5.19 -10.79
N LEU A 198 6.78 -6.20 -9.97
CA LEU A 198 7.13 -7.58 -10.31
C LEU A 198 6.20 -8.18 -11.37
N LEU A 199 4.90 -7.85 -11.34
CA LEU A 199 3.99 -8.21 -12.43
C LEU A 199 4.39 -7.57 -13.75
N PHE A 200 4.85 -6.31 -13.72
CA PHE A 200 5.40 -5.64 -14.89
C PHE A 200 6.66 -6.35 -15.40
N LEU A 201 7.59 -6.73 -14.52
CA LEU A 201 8.77 -7.50 -14.91
C LEU A 201 8.40 -8.86 -15.52
N LEU A 202 7.40 -9.57 -15.00
CA LEU A 202 6.92 -10.83 -15.58
C LEU A 202 6.24 -10.64 -16.94
N THR A 203 5.63 -9.47 -17.16
CA THR A 203 5.00 -9.12 -18.44
C THR A 203 6.05 -8.88 -19.52
N ILE A 204 7.15 -8.17 -19.18
CA ILE A 204 8.26 -7.90 -20.11
C ILE A 204 9.14 -9.14 -20.29
N TRP A 205 9.52 -9.77 -19.18
CA TRP A 205 10.40 -10.92 -19.16
C TRP A 205 9.57 -12.21 -19.06
N ARG A 206 8.81 -12.49 -20.11
CA ARG A 206 8.02 -13.71 -20.20
C ARG A 206 8.99 -14.91 -20.16
N PRO A 207 8.88 -15.82 -19.18
CA PRO A 207 9.77 -16.98 -19.14
C PRO A 207 9.62 -17.79 -20.42
N SER A 208 10.73 -18.14 -21.08
CA SER A 208 10.68 -19.02 -22.26
C SER A 208 9.88 -20.27 -21.94
N ALA A 209 8.82 -20.51 -22.70
CA ALA A 209 8.03 -21.74 -22.62
C ALA A 209 8.83 -22.90 -23.25
N GLU A 210 9.96 -23.26 -22.65
CA GLU A 210 10.69 -24.46 -23.06
C GLU A 210 10.02 -25.68 -22.42
N SER A 211 9.28 -26.41 -23.27
CA SER A 211 9.00 -27.84 -23.24
C SER A 211 9.43 -28.58 -21.95
N ALA A 212 8.53 -28.69 -20.98
CA ALA A 212 8.62 -29.73 -19.95
C ALA A 212 7.41 -30.67 -20.12
N PRO A 213 7.64 -31.97 -20.42
CA PRO A 213 6.57 -32.93 -20.59
C PRO A 213 5.88 -33.20 -19.25
N PHE A 214 4.55 -33.15 -19.30
CA PHE A 214 3.59 -33.84 -18.43
C PHE A 214 4.10 -34.30 -17.05
N SER A 215 3.95 -33.45 -16.03
CA SER A 215 3.74 -33.91 -14.66
C SER A 215 2.59 -33.15 -14.02
N SER A 216 1.56 -33.91 -13.67
CA SER A 216 0.33 -33.50 -13.00
C SER A 216 0.62 -33.16 -11.54
N GLY A 217 1.03 -31.92 -11.28
CA GLY A 217 1.21 -31.40 -9.93
C GLY A 217 1.31 -29.89 -9.95
N PHE A 218 0.29 -29.21 -9.42
CA PHE A 218 0.25 -27.78 -9.09
C PHE A 218 1.27 -26.91 -9.84
N ARG A 219 0.97 -26.54 -11.09
CA ARG A 219 1.62 -25.38 -11.72
C ARG A 219 1.12 -24.14 -10.97
N LEU A 220 1.75 -23.82 -9.85
CA LEU A 220 1.58 -22.53 -9.20
C LEU A 220 1.92 -21.46 -10.23
N ASP A 221 0.89 -20.77 -10.70
CA ASP A 221 1.06 -19.67 -11.63
C ASP A 221 1.94 -18.62 -10.95
N ARG A 222 3.05 -18.25 -11.58
CA ARG A 222 4.01 -17.29 -11.03
C ARG A 222 3.32 -15.96 -10.77
N GLU A 223 2.36 -15.61 -11.62
CA GLU A 223 1.56 -14.40 -11.44
C GLU A 223 0.66 -14.51 -10.20
N TRP A 224 0.10 -15.69 -9.92
CA TRP A 224 -0.66 -15.94 -8.70
C TRP A 224 0.21 -15.82 -7.45
N ILE A 225 1.43 -16.38 -7.45
CA ILE A 225 2.39 -16.24 -6.33
C ILE A 225 2.70 -14.77 -6.08
N VAL A 226 3.01 -14.01 -7.14
CA VAL A 226 3.32 -12.57 -7.01
C VAL A 226 2.10 -11.79 -6.50
N ARG A 227 0.90 -12.08 -7.01
CA ARG A 227 -0.34 -11.37 -6.64
C ARG A 227 -0.74 -11.62 -5.19
N ASN A 228 -0.65 -12.86 -4.73
CA ASN A 228 -1.21 -13.30 -3.47
C ASN A 228 -0.15 -13.41 -2.38
N VAL A 229 0.85 -14.26 -2.57
CA VAL A 229 1.87 -14.51 -1.53
C VAL A 229 2.75 -13.28 -1.34
N LEU A 230 3.34 -12.76 -2.42
CA LEU A 230 4.27 -11.63 -2.31
C LEU A 230 3.57 -10.31 -1.99
N GLY A 231 2.39 -10.09 -2.56
CA GLY A 231 1.53 -8.95 -2.21
C GLY A 231 1.09 -8.97 -0.74
N GLY A 232 0.78 -10.15 -0.17
CA GLY A 232 0.49 -10.29 1.26
C GLY A 232 1.68 -10.02 2.15
N MET A 233 2.85 -10.56 1.80
CA MET A 233 4.08 -10.36 2.55
C MET A 233 4.52 -8.90 2.53
N SER A 234 4.43 -8.22 1.37
CA SER A 234 4.76 -6.80 1.28
C SER A 234 3.81 -5.93 2.11
N ALA A 235 2.51 -6.21 2.06
CA ALA A 235 1.49 -5.54 2.87
C ALA A 235 1.72 -5.75 4.38
N GLY A 236 2.01 -6.99 4.80
CA GLY A 236 2.33 -7.31 6.18
C GLY A 236 3.60 -6.61 6.67
N PHE A 237 4.63 -6.54 5.83
CA PHE A 237 5.84 -5.78 6.11
C PHE A 237 5.55 -4.28 6.29
N GLY A 238 4.81 -3.66 5.36
CA GLY A 238 4.42 -2.26 5.47
C GLY A 238 3.65 -1.99 6.76
N LEU A 239 2.68 -2.86 7.08
CA LEU A 239 1.88 -2.74 8.29
C LEU A 239 2.71 -2.85 9.57
N ARG A 240 3.75 -3.70 9.57
CA ARG A 240 4.72 -3.80 10.67
C ARG A 240 5.45 -2.48 10.89
N VAL A 241 5.80 -1.76 9.83
CA VAL A 241 6.45 -0.45 9.95
C VAL A 241 5.53 0.57 10.62
N VAL A 242 4.22 0.50 10.36
CA VAL A 242 3.23 1.44 10.90
C VAL A 242 2.84 1.12 12.33
N LEU A 243 2.54 -0.15 12.62
CA LEU A 243 2.04 -0.58 13.92
C LEU A 243 3.15 -0.84 14.95
N ASP A 244 4.40 -0.96 14.49
CA ASP A 244 5.56 -1.39 15.29
C ASP A 244 5.26 -2.67 16.11
N ALA A 245 4.51 -3.58 15.49
CA ALA A 245 4.00 -4.79 16.11
C ALA A 245 4.86 -6.02 15.76
N HIS A 246 4.74 -7.08 16.56
CA HIS A 246 5.36 -8.37 16.25
C HIS A 246 4.81 -8.93 14.92
N PRO A 247 5.64 -9.58 14.07
CA PRO A 247 5.21 -10.10 12.77
C PRO A 247 3.97 -10.98 12.80
N LEU A 248 3.80 -11.79 13.86
CA LEU A 248 2.63 -12.65 14.03
C LEU A 248 1.30 -11.86 14.01
N PHE A 249 1.26 -10.70 14.68
CA PHE A 249 0.06 -9.86 14.69
C PHE A 249 -0.25 -9.31 13.30
N THR A 250 0.78 -8.84 12.59
CA THR A 250 0.61 -8.34 11.21
C THR A 250 0.18 -9.45 10.25
N THR A 251 0.67 -10.68 10.43
CA THR A 251 0.23 -11.84 9.65
C THR A 251 -1.24 -12.14 9.91
N ILE A 252 -1.68 -12.19 11.17
CA ILE A 252 -3.10 -12.40 11.52
C ILE A 252 -3.97 -11.32 10.88
N ILE A 253 -3.56 -10.05 10.96
CA ILE A 253 -4.30 -8.95 10.36
C ILE A 253 -4.44 -9.11 8.84
N ILE A 254 -3.37 -9.47 8.13
CA ILE A 254 -3.41 -9.68 6.68
C ILE A 254 -4.31 -10.87 6.32
N VAL A 255 -4.25 -11.96 7.09
CA VAL A 255 -5.13 -13.12 6.89
C VAL A 255 -6.60 -12.74 7.07
N VAL A 256 -6.95 -11.94 8.08
CA VAL A 256 -8.32 -11.44 8.25
C VAL A 256 -8.73 -10.53 7.08
N GLY A 257 -7.82 -9.67 6.61
CA GLY A 257 -8.04 -8.88 5.40
C GLY A 257 -8.33 -9.74 4.17
N TRP A 258 -7.59 -10.84 3.98
CA TRP A 258 -7.84 -11.81 2.91
C TRP A 258 -9.17 -12.54 3.05
N LEU A 259 -9.56 -12.94 4.27
CA LEU A 259 -10.87 -13.54 4.50
C LEU A 259 -12.00 -12.58 4.12
N ALA A 260 -11.89 -11.30 4.48
CA ALA A 260 -12.85 -10.26 4.09
C ALA A 260 -12.89 -10.06 2.57
N LYS A 261 -11.73 -10.01 1.92
CA LYS A 261 -11.62 -9.95 0.45
C LYS A 261 -12.26 -11.17 -0.21
N ASN A 262 -11.98 -12.38 0.28
CA ASN A 262 -12.52 -13.62 -0.27
C ASN A 262 -14.04 -13.70 -0.13
N ALA A 263 -14.58 -13.28 1.02
CA ALA A 263 -16.01 -13.18 1.21
C ALA A 263 -16.65 -12.20 0.21
N ALA A 264 -16.05 -11.03 0.01
CA ALA A 264 -16.51 -10.05 -0.98
C ALA A 264 -16.40 -10.58 -2.42
N SER A 265 -15.30 -11.25 -2.76
CA SER A 265 -15.09 -11.88 -4.07
C SER A 265 -16.16 -12.93 -4.37
N ASN A 266 -16.52 -13.77 -3.38
CA ASN A 266 -17.57 -14.78 -3.52
C ASN A 266 -18.97 -14.18 -3.74
N LEU A 267 -19.26 -13.05 -3.09
CA LEU A 267 -20.53 -12.33 -3.25
C LEU A 267 -20.63 -11.70 -4.64
N VAL A 268 -19.52 -11.15 -5.14
CA VAL A 268 -19.49 -10.35 -6.37
C VAL A 268 -19.19 -11.21 -7.61
N SER A 269 -18.64 -12.42 -7.45
CA SER A 269 -18.22 -13.28 -8.57
C SER A 269 -19.36 -13.64 -9.53
N ARG A 270 -20.57 -13.88 -9.01
CA ARG A 270 -21.75 -14.18 -9.84
C ARG A 270 -22.19 -12.97 -10.65
N TRP A 271 -22.07 -11.76 -10.06
CA TRP A 271 -22.46 -10.52 -10.70
C TRP A 271 -21.44 -10.05 -11.74
N VAL A 272 -20.15 -10.22 -11.47
CA VAL A 272 -19.08 -9.86 -12.42
C VAL A 272 -18.98 -10.87 -13.56
N GLY A 273 -19.10 -12.17 -13.23
CA GLY A 273 -18.94 -13.24 -14.22
C GLY A 273 -20.11 -13.36 -15.19
N GLY A 274 -21.33 -13.03 -14.80
CA GLY A 274 -22.53 -13.29 -15.60
C GLY A 274 -22.90 -14.79 -15.65
N ASP A 275 -21.92 -15.63 -15.99
CA ASP A 275 -21.99 -17.09 -16.06
C ASP A 275 -21.12 -17.78 -14.99
N GLU A 276 -21.42 -19.05 -14.68
CA GLU A 276 -20.68 -19.82 -13.66
C GLU A 276 -19.19 -19.94 -13.99
N GLN A 277 -18.83 -20.18 -15.25
CA GLN A 277 -17.43 -20.34 -15.67
C GLN A 277 -16.61 -19.06 -15.50
N MET A 278 -17.17 -17.89 -15.84
CA MET A 278 -16.50 -16.60 -15.64
C MET A 278 -16.45 -16.22 -14.16
N GLY A 279 -17.47 -16.58 -13.38
CA GLY A 279 -17.46 -16.43 -11.92
C GLY A 279 -16.36 -17.26 -11.25
N GLU A 280 -16.11 -18.48 -11.73
CA GLU A 280 -14.98 -19.32 -11.29
C GLU A 280 -13.63 -18.74 -11.71
N ALA A 281 -13.50 -18.24 -12.94
CA ALA A 281 -12.29 -17.57 -13.41
C ALA A 281 -11.97 -16.31 -12.58
N TRP A 282 -12.99 -15.52 -12.23
CA TRP A 282 -12.86 -14.38 -11.31
C TRP A 282 -12.31 -14.80 -9.95
N ARG A 283 -12.86 -15.87 -9.35
CA ARG A 283 -12.42 -16.39 -8.04
C ARG A 283 -11.00 -16.92 -8.10
N ALA A 284 -10.64 -17.67 -9.14
CA ALA A 284 -9.28 -18.18 -9.33
C ALA A 284 -8.23 -17.06 -9.37
N TYR A 285 -8.59 -15.90 -9.93
CA TYR A 285 -7.73 -14.72 -9.95
C TYR A 285 -7.65 -14.01 -8.58
N SER A 286 -8.74 -14.07 -7.81
CA SER A 286 -8.95 -13.20 -6.64
C SER A 286 -8.55 -13.83 -5.30
N ILE A 287 -8.61 -15.16 -5.21
CA ILE A 287 -8.38 -15.91 -3.97
C ILE A 287 -6.86 -16.18 -3.80
N PRO A 288 -6.27 -15.80 -2.65
CA PRO A 288 -4.90 -16.16 -2.26
C PRO A 288 -4.76 -17.58 -1.73
#